data_AF-A0AAW6E9N5-F1
#
_entry.id   AF-A0AAW6E9N5-F1
#
_cell.length_a   1.000
_cell.length_b   1.000
_cell.length_c   1.000
_cell.angle_alpha   90.00
_cell.angle_beta   90.00
_cell.angle_gamma   90.00
#
_symmetry.space_group_name_H-M   'P 1'
#
loop_
_entity.id
_entity.type
_entity.pdbx_description
1 polymer ?
#
loop_
_entity_poly.entity_id
_entity_poly.type
_entity_poly.pdbx_seq_one_letter_code
_entity_poly.pdbx_strand_id
1 'polypeptide(L)'
;MFTLKYEALEKGYGYIHIIVNGQDISEYSYNGNIYYGMCRISKLLEWINDNLKYILSDDPFPVKTNAKTGADMWLYSDDYIPENYEHSLKFQEKRQNWIWHHSIDSCKDEFCMPFIVFCKVGDNMEITWNNIDHNYKDVEFRYKYGVCYLNLNDFKSELYNFIKRFN
;
A
#
# COMPACT_ATOMS: atom_id res chain seq x y z
N MET A 1 6.15 -15.27 -3.25
CA MET A 1 7.30 -14.76 -2.46
C MET A 1 7.20 -13.26 -2.39
N PHE A 2 7.29 -12.68 -1.19
CA PHE A 2 7.27 -11.23 -0.93
C PHE A 2 8.65 -10.80 -0.42
N THR A 3 9.12 -9.64 -0.85
CA THR A 3 10.38 -9.04 -0.37
C THR A 3 10.23 -7.52 -0.34
N LEU A 4 10.64 -6.90 0.78
CA LEU A 4 10.69 -5.45 0.93
C LEU A 4 12.15 -5.02 1.02
N LYS A 5 12.59 -4.13 0.13
CA LYS A 5 13.94 -3.57 0.17
C LYS A 5 13.88 -2.05 0.11
N TYR A 6 14.92 -1.44 0.65
CA TYR A 6 15.15 -0.01 0.56
C TYR A 6 16.56 0.22 0.03
N GLU A 7 16.66 0.89 -1.12
CA GLU A 7 17.90 1.32 -1.74
C GLU A 7 18.12 2.80 -1.39
N ALA A 8 19.08 3.06 -0.51
CA ALA A 8 19.38 4.42 -0.07
C ALA A 8 19.99 5.26 -1.21
N LEU A 9 19.44 6.46 -1.41
CA LEU A 9 20.00 7.48 -2.28
C LEU A 9 20.65 8.59 -1.42
N GLU A 10 21.13 9.65 -2.07
CA GLU A 10 21.68 10.81 -1.37
C GLU A 10 20.61 11.50 -0.49
N LYS A 11 21.02 12.13 0.61
CA LYS A 11 20.18 13.03 1.43
C LYS A 11 18.93 12.40 2.10
N GLY A 12 18.97 11.11 2.43
CA GLY A 12 18.01 10.49 3.35
C GLY A 12 16.68 10.02 2.75
N TYR A 13 16.57 10.04 1.41
CA TYR A 13 15.52 9.36 0.65
C TYR A 13 16.09 8.15 -0.09
N GLY A 14 15.22 7.31 -0.63
CA GLY A 14 15.62 6.07 -1.28
C GLY A 14 14.46 5.38 -1.98
N TYR A 15 14.81 4.44 -2.86
CA TYR A 15 13.83 3.61 -3.55
C TYR A 15 13.35 2.49 -2.62
N ILE A 16 12.03 2.31 -2.57
CA ILE A 16 11.36 1.14 -2.00
C ILE A 16 11.12 0.16 -3.14
N HIS A 17 11.65 -1.05 -2.98
CA HIS A 17 11.36 -2.18 -3.84
C HIS A 17 10.37 -3.09 -3.14
N ILE A 18 9.21 -3.31 -3.77
CA ILE A 18 8.15 -4.16 -3.26
C ILE A 18 8.04 -5.32 -4.24
N ILE A 19 8.72 -6.40 -3.94
CA ILE A 19 8.88 -7.50 -4.89
C ILE A 19 7.89 -8.60 -4.54
N VAL A 20 6.99 -8.90 -5.48
CA VAL A 20 5.98 -9.93 -5.38
C VAL A 20 6.17 -10.91 -6.52
N ASN A 21 6.42 -12.18 -6.20
CA ASN A 21 6.65 -13.25 -7.18
C ASN A 21 7.73 -12.90 -8.23
N GLY A 22 8.78 -12.19 -7.79
CA GLY A 22 9.90 -11.78 -8.64
C GLY A 22 9.65 -10.50 -9.45
N GLN A 23 8.48 -9.89 -9.33
CA GLN A 23 8.13 -8.62 -9.98
C GLN A 23 8.17 -7.49 -8.96
N ASP A 24 8.89 -6.41 -9.28
CA ASP A 24 8.87 -5.21 -8.43
C ASP A 24 7.65 -4.35 -8.76
N ILE A 25 6.63 -4.44 -7.92
CA ILE A 25 5.35 -3.76 -8.16
C ILE A 25 5.42 -2.26 -7.82
N SER A 26 6.57 -1.75 -7.36
CA SER A 26 6.81 -0.32 -7.22
C SER A 26 7.42 0.35 -8.44
N GLU A 27 7.77 -0.43 -9.47
CA GLU A 27 8.38 0.08 -10.69
C GLU A 27 7.42 0.97 -11.49
N TYR A 28 7.90 2.15 -11.87
CA TYR A 28 7.21 3.05 -12.77
C TYR A 28 8.19 3.71 -13.75
N SER A 29 7.66 4.17 -14.88
CA SER A 29 8.42 4.98 -15.84
C SER A 29 8.02 6.44 -15.75
N TYR A 30 8.99 7.34 -15.91
CA TYR A 30 8.79 8.79 -16.00
C TYR A 30 9.80 9.38 -16.99
N ASN A 31 9.32 10.10 -18.00
CA ASN A 31 10.15 10.65 -19.08
C ASN A 31 11.10 9.61 -19.73
N GLY A 32 10.61 8.37 -19.91
CA GLY A 32 11.38 7.27 -20.52
C GLY A 32 12.42 6.61 -19.61
N ASN A 33 12.57 7.05 -18.37
CA ASN A 33 13.46 6.43 -17.38
C ASN A 33 12.66 5.56 -16.40
N ILE A 34 13.29 4.50 -15.88
CA ILE A 34 12.71 3.60 -14.89
C ILE A 34 13.05 4.09 -13.48
N TYR A 35 12.04 4.11 -12.63
CA TYR A 35 12.10 4.48 -11.22
C TYR A 35 11.30 3.48 -10.39
N TYR A 36 11.38 3.64 -9.06
CA TYR A 36 10.66 2.82 -8.09
C TYR A 36 10.01 3.74 -7.06
N GLY A 37 9.00 3.24 -6.35
CA GLY A 37 8.37 3.96 -5.25
C GLY A 37 9.42 4.57 -4.32
N MET A 38 9.26 5.81 -3.88
CA MET A 38 10.31 6.54 -3.17
C MET A 38 9.78 7.16 -1.87
N CYS A 39 10.59 7.12 -0.81
CA CYS A 39 10.30 7.79 0.45
C CYS A 39 11.59 8.04 1.25
N ARG A 40 11.46 8.70 2.40
CA ARG A 40 12.50 8.65 3.44
C ARG A 40 12.37 7.36 4.24
N ILE A 41 13.49 6.73 4.59
CA ILE A 41 13.48 5.52 5.43
C ILE A 41 12.78 5.76 6.77
N SER A 42 12.94 6.94 7.38
CA SER A 42 12.26 7.29 8.63
C SER A 42 10.74 7.29 8.48
N LYS A 43 10.21 7.77 7.34
CA LYS A 43 8.78 7.78 7.04
C LYS A 43 8.22 6.40 6.77
N LEU A 44 8.99 5.54 6.10
CA LEU A 44 8.60 4.13 5.93
C LEU A 44 8.56 3.39 7.27
N LEU A 45 9.58 3.56 8.13
CA LEU A 45 9.61 2.90 9.43
C LEU A 45 8.53 3.43 10.38
N GLU A 46 8.27 4.74 10.39
CA GLU A 46 7.16 5.37 11.11
C GLU A 46 5.83 4.73 10.67
N TRP A 47 5.55 4.71 9.36
CA TRP A 47 4.33 4.11 8.82
C TRP A 47 4.21 2.62 9.16
N ILE A 48 5.28 1.83 9.01
CA ILE A 48 5.24 0.40 9.36
C ILE A 48 4.92 0.23 10.85
N ASN A 49 5.61 0.92 11.74
CA ASN A 49 5.46 0.75 13.19
C ASN A 49 4.07 1.18 13.68
N ASP A 50 3.53 2.28 13.15
CA ASP A 50 2.23 2.80 13.56
C ASP A 50 1.07 1.92 13.05
N ASN A 51 1.27 1.30 11.88
CA ASN A 51 0.20 0.62 11.16
C ASN A 51 0.23 -0.92 11.24
N LEU A 52 1.32 -1.50 11.74
CA LEU A 52 1.48 -2.96 11.82
C LEU A 52 0.31 -3.65 12.54
N LYS A 53 -0.22 -3.03 13.59
CA LYS A 53 -1.36 -3.58 14.36
C LYS A 53 -2.64 -3.67 13.54
N TYR A 54 -2.85 -2.77 12.57
CA TYR A 54 -4.03 -2.79 11.69
C TYR A 54 -3.79 -3.80 10.56
N ILE A 55 -2.63 -3.72 9.90
CA ILE A 55 -2.26 -4.62 8.79
C ILE A 55 -2.32 -6.10 9.22
N LEU A 56 -1.86 -6.42 10.42
CA LEU A 56 -1.83 -7.80 10.95
C LEU A 56 -3.11 -8.24 11.68
N SER A 57 -4.10 -7.37 11.83
CA SER A 57 -5.38 -7.73 12.45
C SER A 57 -6.47 -7.92 11.40
N ASP A 58 -7.56 -8.57 11.77
CA ASP A 58 -8.75 -8.64 10.93
C ASP A 58 -9.48 -7.29 10.98
N ASP A 59 -8.90 -6.26 10.35
CA ASP A 59 -9.45 -4.90 10.26
C ASP A 59 -10.29 -4.75 8.98
N PRO A 60 -11.63 -4.92 9.07
CA PRO A 60 -12.48 -4.93 7.89
C PRO A 60 -12.60 -3.55 7.27
N PHE A 61 -12.68 -3.51 5.94
CA PHE A 61 -13.02 -2.27 5.25
C PHE A 61 -14.38 -1.74 5.74
N PRO A 62 -14.50 -0.44 6.06
CA PRO A 62 -15.65 0.09 6.81
C PRO A 62 -16.95 0.22 6.00
N VAL A 63 -16.92 -0.16 4.71
CA VAL A 63 -18.01 0.04 3.76
C VAL A 63 -18.33 -1.28 3.09
N LYS A 64 -19.63 -1.56 2.91
CA LYS A 64 -20.06 -2.70 2.09
C LYS A 64 -19.76 -2.40 0.63
N THR A 65 -18.98 -3.27 0.01
CA THR A 65 -18.65 -3.25 -1.41
C THR A 65 -18.66 -4.68 -1.96
N ASN A 66 -18.89 -4.82 -3.25
CA ASN A 66 -18.77 -6.10 -3.96
C ASN A 66 -17.32 -6.39 -4.38
N ALA A 67 -16.40 -5.47 -4.13
CA ALA A 67 -14.97 -5.64 -4.37
C ALA A 67 -14.40 -6.79 -3.52
N LYS A 68 -13.40 -7.47 -4.08
CA LYS A 68 -12.80 -8.67 -3.46
C LYS A 68 -11.42 -8.42 -2.86
N THR A 69 -10.77 -7.30 -3.23
CA THR A 69 -9.41 -6.95 -2.80
C THR A 69 -9.44 -5.58 -2.12
N GLY A 70 -8.53 -5.32 -1.19
CA GLY A 70 -8.43 -4.06 -0.45
C GLY A 70 -8.25 -2.82 -1.35
N ALA A 71 -7.49 -2.92 -2.44
CA ALA A 71 -7.30 -1.83 -3.39
C ALA A 71 -8.62 -1.51 -4.13
N ASP A 72 -9.34 -2.55 -4.57
CA ASP A 72 -10.62 -2.36 -5.26
C ASP A 72 -11.72 -1.92 -4.28
N MET A 73 -11.66 -2.35 -3.01
CA MET A 73 -12.56 -1.85 -1.97
C MET A 73 -12.43 -0.34 -1.81
N TRP A 74 -11.21 0.19 -1.81
CA TRP A 74 -10.97 1.63 -1.80
C TRP A 74 -11.55 2.30 -3.05
N LEU A 75 -11.21 1.83 -4.25
CA LEU A 75 -11.60 2.47 -5.51
C LEU A 75 -13.12 2.45 -5.76
N TYR A 76 -13.79 1.34 -5.48
CA TYR A 76 -15.24 1.19 -5.75
C TYR A 76 -16.12 1.59 -4.56
N SER A 77 -15.54 2.09 -3.46
CA SER A 77 -16.33 2.54 -2.33
C SER A 77 -17.01 3.90 -2.56
N ASP A 78 -16.58 4.68 -3.55
CA ASP A 78 -17.23 5.94 -3.91
C ASP A 78 -18.63 5.74 -4.52
N ASP A 79 -18.98 4.52 -4.95
CA ASP A 79 -20.32 4.14 -5.40
C ASP A 79 -21.32 3.98 -4.22
N TYR A 80 -20.84 4.04 -2.98
CA TYR A 80 -21.68 3.97 -1.79
C TYR A 80 -22.50 5.26 -1.63
N ILE A 81 -23.83 5.12 -1.59
CA ILE A 81 -24.76 6.25 -1.41
C ILE A 81 -25.10 6.38 0.09
N PRO A 82 -24.59 7.42 0.79
CA PRO A 82 -24.90 7.63 2.20
C PRO A 82 -26.35 8.08 2.39
N GLU A 83 -26.97 7.67 3.50
CA GLU A 83 -28.37 8.00 3.82
C GLU A 83 -28.60 9.49 4.07
N ASN A 84 -27.59 10.17 4.63
CA ASN A 84 -27.61 11.59 4.95
C ASN A 84 -26.18 12.16 5.05
N TYR A 85 -26.08 13.47 5.26
CA TYR A 85 -24.79 14.17 5.34
C TYR A 85 -23.90 13.72 6.50
N GLU A 86 -24.43 13.53 7.70
CA GLU A 86 -23.64 13.06 8.84
C GLU A 86 -23.09 11.65 8.61
N HIS A 87 -23.91 10.78 7.99
CA HIS A 87 -23.49 9.45 7.57
C HIS A 87 -22.37 9.57 6.52
N SER A 88 -22.49 10.48 5.56
CA SER A 88 -21.44 10.75 4.56
C SER A 88 -20.11 11.16 5.20
N LEU A 89 -20.13 12.04 6.21
CA LEU A 89 -18.89 12.48 6.88
C LEU A 89 -18.20 11.34 7.62
N LYS A 90 -18.95 10.60 8.45
CA LYS A 90 -18.43 9.44 9.18
C LYS A 90 -17.92 8.34 8.24
N PHE A 91 -18.59 8.17 7.11
CA PHE A 91 -18.19 7.25 6.05
C PHE A 91 -16.83 7.63 5.47
N GLN A 92 -16.67 8.88 5.02
CA GLN A 92 -15.41 9.35 4.44
C GLN A 92 -14.26 9.27 5.44
N GLU A 93 -14.50 9.65 6.70
CA GLU A 93 -13.49 9.56 7.77
C GLU A 93 -13.01 8.12 8.00
N LYS A 94 -13.94 7.17 8.15
CA LYS A 94 -13.58 5.76 8.36
C LYS A 94 -12.82 5.18 7.17
N ARG A 95 -13.30 5.45 5.96
CA ARG A 95 -12.67 5.00 4.71
C ARG A 95 -11.24 5.53 4.60
N GLN A 96 -11.05 6.82 4.89
CA GLN A 96 -9.75 7.48 4.85
C GLN A 96 -8.79 6.93 5.92
N ASN A 97 -9.28 6.73 7.14
CA ASN A 97 -8.47 6.15 8.21
C ASN A 97 -8.01 4.72 7.87
N TRP A 98 -8.90 3.90 7.31
CA TRP A 98 -8.55 2.55 6.89
C TRP A 98 -7.44 2.58 5.82
N ILE A 99 -7.58 3.42 4.78
CA ILE A 99 -6.54 3.44 3.74
C ILE A 99 -5.19 3.97 4.23
N TRP A 100 -5.19 4.90 5.19
CA TRP A 100 -3.95 5.37 5.82
C TRP A 100 -3.19 4.27 6.54
N HIS A 101 -3.91 3.36 7.18
CA HIS A 101 -3.31 2.22 7.88
C HIS A 101 -2.87 1.11 6.94
N HIS A 102 -3.59 0.90 5.83
CA HIS A 102 -3.38 -0.27 4.98
C HIS A 102 -2.56 0.01 3.72
N SER A 103 -2.46 1.26 3.25
CA SER A 103 -1.73 1.63 2.03
C SER A 103 -0.36 2.24 2.31
N ILE A 104 0.68 1.66 1.71
CA ILE A 104 2.05 2.19 1.81
C ILE A 104 2.21 3.54 1.11
N ASP A 105 1.29 3.90 0.21
CA ASP A 105 1.23 5.23 -0.41
C ASP A 105 1.17 6.36 0.64
N SER A 106 0.69 6.06 1.84
CA SER A 106 0.60 7.02 2.95
C SER A 106 1.98 7.46 3.49
N CYS A 107 3.07 6.79 3.13
CA CYS A 107 4.43 7.17 3.56
C CYS A 107 5.21 7.99 2.51
N LYS A 108 4.59 8.34 1.37
CA LYS A 108 5.26 8.83 0.16
C LYS A 108 6.03 10.15 0.25
N ASP A 109 5.90 10.95 1.31
CA ASP A 109 6.71 12.16 1.57
C ASP A 109 7.00 13.03 0.31
N GLU A 110 5.94 13.41 -0.42
CA GLU A 110 5.95 14.20 -1.69
C GLU A 110 6.46 13.46 -2.95
N PHE A 111 6.83 12.19 -2.84
CA PHE A 111 7.31 11.38 -3.96
C PHE A 111 6.21 10.56 -4.65
N CYS A 112 6.58 9.95 -5.78
CA CYS A 112 5.77 8.96 -6.45
C CYS A 112 5.84 7.62 -5.72
N MET A 113 4.68 7.09 -5.34
CA MET A 113 4.53 5.78 -4.71
C MET A 113 3.36 5.06 -5.38
N PRO A 114 3.47 3.76 -5.68
CA PRO A 114 2.32 2.98 -6.11
C PRO A 114 1.28 2.88 -4.99
N PHE A 115 0.01 2.81 -5.38
CA PHE A 115 -1.10 2.48 -4.50
C PHE A 115 -1.12 0.97 -4.22
N ILE A 116 -0.45 0.57 -3.13
CA ILE A 116 -0.36 -0.83 -2.69
C ILE A 116 -0.95 -0.95 -1.29
N VAL A 117 -1.88 -1.87 -1.13
CA VAL A 117 -2.63 -2.13 0.09
C VAL A 117 -2.25 -3.50 0.67
N PHE A 118 -2.07 -3.56 1.99
CA PHE A 118 -1.77 -4.75 2.77
C PHE A 118 -2.93 -5.08 3.71
N CYS A 119 -3.56 -6.25 3.56
CA CYS A 119 -4.69 -6.67 4.39
C CYS A 119 -4.55 -8.12 4.84
N LYS A 120 -4.80 -8.41 6.13
CA LYS A 120 -4.98 -9.80 6.57
C LYS A 120 -6.30 -10.35 6.04
N VAL A 121 -6.25 -11.54 5.45
CA VAL A 121 -7.41 -12.30 4.98
C VAL A 121 -7.28 -13.73 5.48
N GLY A 122 -7.89 -14.01 6.63
CA GLY A 122 -7.74 -15.29 7.32
C GLY A 122 -6.28 -15.53 7.74
N ASP A 123 -5.69 -16.63 7.26
CA ASP A 123 -4.29 -17.01 7.52
C ASP A 123 -3.30 -16.43 6.49
N ASN A 124 -3.78 -15.60 5.57
CA ASN A 124 -2.96 -14.98 4.53
C ASN A 124 -2.86 -13.47 4.71
N MET A 125 -1.79 -12.91 4.16
CA MET A 125 -1.68 -11.50 3.84
C MET A 125 -2.04 -11.32 2.37
N GLU A 126 -3.01 -10.47 2.09
CA GLU A 126 -3.29 -9.92 0.78
C GLU A 126 -2.38 -8.72 0.53
N ILE A 127 -1.66 -8.74 -0.59
CA ILE A 127 -0.94 -7.59 -1.14
C ILE A 127 -1.63 -7.29 -2.47
N THR A 128 -2.31 -6.15 -2.56
CA THR A 128 -3.09 -5.78 -3.74
C THR A 128 -2.76 -4.37 -4.17
N TRP A 129 -2.80 -4.13 -5.48
CA TRP A 129 -2.51 -2.82 -6.05
C TRP A 129 -3.41 -2.56 -7.25
N ASN A 130 -3.80 -1.29 -7.40
CA ASN A 130 -4.56 -0.83 -8.55
C ASN A 130 -4.21 0.64 -8.81
N ASN A 131 -3.33 0.84 -9.78
CA ASN A 131 -2.74 2.10 -10.20
C ASN A 131 -3.33 2.62 -11.51
N ILE A 132 -4.45 2.06 -12.00
CA ILE A 132 -5.04 2.45 -13.30
C ILE A 132 -5.42 3.93 -13.29
N ASP A 133 -6.05 4.39 -12.21
CA ASP A 133 -6.48 5.78 -12.01
C ASP A 133 -5.60 6.54 -11.01
N HIS A 134 -4.46 5.95 -10.61
CA HIS A 134 -3.53 6.56 -9.67
C HIS A 134 -2.64 7.57 -10.41
N ASN A 135 -3.19 8.77 -10.57
CA ASN A 135 -2.70 9.76 -11.53
C ASN A 135 -1.54 10.60 -10.98
N TYR A 136 -0.32 10.15 -11.27
CA TYR A 136 0.84 11.02 -11.36
C TYR A 136 1.02 11.47 -12.81
N LYS A 137 1.24 12.77 -13.02
CA LYS A 137 1.42 13.32 -14.37
C LYS A 137 2.67 12.71 -15.01
N ASP A 138 2.53 12.22 -16.25
CA ASP A 138 3.61 11.63 -17.06
C ASP A 138 4.30 10.40 -16.43
N VAL A 139 3.64 9.75 -15.48
CA VAL A 139 4.10 8.52 -14.82
C VAL A 139 3.28 7.33 -15.31
N GLU A 140 3.95 6.24 -15.63
CA GLU A 140 3.30 4.96 -15.96
C GLU A 140 3.86 3.83 -15.09
N PHE A 141 3.04 3.29 -14.19
CA PHE A 141 3.37 2.10 -13.41
C PHE A 141 3.45 0.87 -14.32
N ARG A 142 4.52 0.09 -14.20
CA ARG A 142 4.72 -1.12 -15.01
C ARG A 142 3.69 -2.19 -14.67
N TYR A 143 3.46 -2.41 -13.39
CA TYR A 143 2.47 -3.35 -12.87
C TYR A 143 1.26 -2.58 -12.39
N LYS A 144 0.33 -2.29 -13.33
CA LYS A 144 -0.81 -1.39 -13.05
C LYS A 144 -1.79 -1.97 -12.04
N TYR A 145 -2.07 -3.27 -12.08
CA TYR A 145 -3.01 -3.89 -11.15
C TYR A 145 -2.57 -5.32 -10.83
N GLY A 146 -2.98 -5.81 -9.67
CA GLY A 146 -2.76 -7.20 -9.30
C GLY A 146 -3.03 -7.47 -7.82
N VAL A 147 -3.02 -8.75 -7.50
CA VAL A 147 -3.22 -9.24 -6.14
C VAL A 147 -2.32 -10.46 -5.92
N CYS A 148 -1.77 -10.56 -4.72
CA CYS A 148 -1.03 -11.71 -4.24
C CYS A 148 -1.48 -12.05 -2.84
N TYR A 149 -1.69 -13.34 -2.58
CA TYR A 149 -1.91 -13.88 -1.25
C TYR A 149 -0.64 -14.61 -0.82
N LEU A 150 -0.09 -14.26 0.34
CA LEU A 150 1.00 -15.01 0.96
C LEU A 150 0.62 -15.49 2.35
N ASN A 151 1.29 -16.53 2.83
CA ASN A 151 1.15 -16.96 4.20
C ASN A 151 1.50 -15.81 5.16
N LEU A 152 0.69 -15.59 6.19
CA LEU A 152 0.88 -14.49 7.12
C LEU A 152 2.24 -14.54 7.85
N ASN A 153 2.78 -15.74 8.12
CA ASN A 153 4.07 -15.87 8.79
C ASN A 153 5.23 -15.50 7.87
N ASP A 154 5.14 -15.84 6.58
CA ASP A 154 6.14 -15.43 5.59
C ASP A 154 6.18 -13.90 5.46
N PHE A 155 5.01 -13.25 5.44
CA PHE A 155 4.90 -11.79 5.43
C PHE A 155 5.55 -11.17 6.67
N LYS A 156 5.18 -11.65 7.86
CA LYS A 156 5.72 -11.17 9.14
C LYS A 156 7.24 -11.35 9.19
N SER A 157 7.75 -12.50 8.76
CA SER A 157 9.19 -12.78 8.76
C SER A 157 9.94 -11.75 7.92
N GLU A 158 9.49 -11.51 6.68
CA GLU A 158 10.11 -10.53 5.80
C GLU A 158 10.03 -9.10 6.38
N LEU A 159 8.87 -8.70 6.88
CA LEU A 159 8.66 -7.35 7.42
C LEU A 159 9.49 -7.10 8.68
N TYR A 160 9.56 -8.06 9.61
CA TYR A 160 10.40 -7.93 10.80
C TYR A 160 11.89 -7.97 10.48
N ASN A 161 12.30 -8.79 9.49
CA ASN A 161 13.67 -8.77 8.99
C ASN A 161 14.03 -7.42 8.37
N PHE A 162 13.09 -6.79 7.64
CA PHE A 162 13.26 -5.45 7.11
C PHE A 162 13.46 -4.43 8.24
N ILE A 163 12.55 -4.37 9.22
CA ILE A 163 12.64 -3.44 10.37
C ILE A 163 13.98 -3.61 11.10
N LYS A 164 14.39 -4.86 11.37
CA LYS A 164 15.64 -5.18 12.07
C LYS A 164 16.90 -4.68 11.34
N ARG A 165 16.86 -4.48 10.02
CA ARG A 165 18.02 -3.96 9.26
C ARG A 165 18.25 -2.46 9.49
N PHE A 166 17.26 -1.74 10.00
CA PHE A 166 17.30 -0.29 10.18
C PHE A 166 17.17 0.17 11.64
N ASN A 167 17.04 -0.77 12.58
CA ASN A 167 17.15 -0.57 14.02
C ASN A 167 18.53 -0.99 14.51
#